data_AF-U2KNS2-F1
#
_entry.id   AF-U2KNS2-F1
#
_cell.length_a   1.000
_cell.length_b   1.000
_cell.length_c   1.000
_cell.angle_alpha   90.00
_cell.angle_beta   90.00
_cell.angle_gamma   90.00
#
_symmetry.space_group_name_H-M   'P 1'
#
loop_
_entity.id
_entity.type
_entity.pdbx_description
1 polymer ?
#
loop_
_entity_poly.entity_id
_entity_poly.type
_entity_poly.pdbx_seq_one_letter_code
_entity_poly.pdbx_strand_id
1 'polypeptide(L)'
;MLFIPAAAYAIARNMSRKKAFTIMYSLLILGIFVPFQVIMIPITVMMNRLGLANMWGLIILYLTYAIPQTLFLYVGYIKMSVPDSLDEAAEIDGADKFTTYFKVVFPMLKPMHATTDSSMASGSGMTSCYPS
;
A
#
# COMPACT_ATOMS: atom_id res chain seq x y z
N MET A 1 -3.11 3.12 8.24
CA MET A 1 -4.36 2.49 7.75
C MET A 1 -5.11 3.38 6.74
N LEU A 2 -5.31 4.68 6.95
CA LEU A 2 -6.11 5.53 6.02
C LEU A 2 -5.37 5.98 4.74
N PHE A 3 -4.06 6.29 4.83
CA PHE A 3 -3.34 6.94 3.72
C PHE A 3 -3.14 6.03 2.50
N ILE A 4 -2.84 4.75 2.71
CA ILE A 4 -2.58 3.77 1.64
C ILE A 4 -3.84 3.49 0.80
N PRO A 5 -5.02 3.15 1.37
CA PRO A 5 -6.24 2.95 0.58
C PRO A 5 -6.69 4.23 -0.14
N ALA A 6 -6.47 5.41 0.44
CA ALA A 6 -6.75 6.68 -0.23
C ALA A 6 -5.85 6.90 -1.46
N ALA A 7 -4.54 6.66 -1.30
CA ALA A 7 -3.59 6.70 -2.41
C ALA A 7 -3.92 5.65 -3.48
N ALA A 8 -4.29 4.44 -3.06
CA ALA A 8 -4.69 3.36 -3.96
C ALA A 8 -5.92 3.72 -4.77
N TYR A 9 -6.96 4.31 -4.15
CA TYR A 9 -8.15 4.78 -4.87
C TYR A 9 -7.80 5.85 -5.90
N ALA A 10 -6.98 6.83 -5.51
CA ALA A 10 -6.52 7.87 -6.43
C ALA A 10 -5.76 7.27 -7.62
N ILE A 11 -4.86 6.31 -7.40
CA ILE A 11 -4.11 5.63 -8.47
C ILE A 11 -5.06 4.82 -9.35
N ALA A 12 -5.92 3.99 -8.77
CA ALA A 12 -6.81 3.09 -9.49
C ALA A 12 -7.71 3.83 -10.47
N ARG A 13 -8.29 4.97 -10.06
CA ARG A 13 -9.18 5.77 -10.91
C ARG A 13 -8.46 6.71 -11.88
N ASN A 14 -7.24 7.15 -11.57
CA ASN A 14 -6.50 8.06 -12.46
C ASN A 14 -5.57 7.35 -13.45
N MET A 15 -5.21 6.09 -13.22
CA MET A 15 -4.30 5.32 -14.08
C MET A 15 -4.77 5.24 -15.54
N SER A 16 -6.08 5.13 -15.78
CA SER A 16 -6.64 5.05 -17.13
C SER A 16 -6.66 6.39 -17.87
N ARG A 17 -6.53 7.51 -17.15
CA ARG A 17 -6.66 8.88 -17.69
C ARG A 17 -5.32 9.61 -17.77
N LYS A 18 -4.38 9.29 -16.88
CA LYS A 18 -3.10 9.99 -16.76
C LYS A 18 -1.93 9.01 -16.83
N LYS A 19 -1.13 9.11 -17.91
CA LYS A 19 0.07 8.27 -18.14
C LYS A 19 1.06 8.32 -16.97
N ALA A 20 1.18 9.47 -16.28
CA ALA A 20 2.05 9.61 -15.12
C ALA A 20 1.73 8.59 -14.01
N PHE A 21 0.43 8.39 -13.69
CA PHE A 21 0.01 7.42 -12.68
C PHE A 21 0.32 5.99 -13.12
N THR A 22 0.10 5.68 -14.40
CA THR A 22 0.46 4.38 -14.98
C THR A 22 1.96 4.11 -14.86
N ILE A 23 2.81 5.08 -15.24
CA ILE A 23 4.27 4.92 -15.20
C ILE A 23 4.75 4.75 -13.77
N MET A 24 4.32 5.62 -12.84
CA MET A 24 4.72 5.53 -11.43
C MET A 24 4.28 4.20 -10.79
N TYR A 25 3.05 3.76 -11.05
CA TYR A 25 2.55 2.49 -10.52
C TYR A 25 3.29 1.29 -11.13
N SER A 26 3.59 1.31 -12.43
CA SER A 26 4.37 0.26 -13.08
C SER A 26 5.80 0.17 -12.52
N LEU A 27 6.48 1.31 -12.30
CA LEU A 27 7.80 1.33 -11.67
C LEU A 27 7.76 0.75 -10.24
N LEU A 28 6.71 1.07 -9.48
CA LEU A 28 6.50 0.54 -8.15
C LEU A 28 6.32 -0.99 -8.18
N ILE A 29 5.52 -1.52 -9.10
CA ILE A 29 5.33 -2.96 -9.27
C ILE A 29 6.64 -3.66 -9.63
N LEU A 30 7.43 -3.09 -10.55
CA LEU A 30 8.72 -3.65 -10.93
C LEU A 30 9.66 -3.81 -9.72
N GLY A 31 9.62 -2.85 -8.78
CA GLY A 31 10.38 -2.94 -7.53
C GLY A 31 9.92 -4.06 -6.59
N ILE A 32 8.61 -4.36 -6.54
CA ILE A 32 8.04 -5.41 -5.69
C ILE A 32 8.49 -6.81 -6.13
N PHE A 33 8.69 -7.02 -7.43
CA PHE A 33 9.13 -8.32 -7.97
C PHE A 33 10.57 -8.68 -7.58
N VAL A 34 11.36 -7.73 -7.06
CA VAL A 34 12.70 -8.02 -6.56
C VAL A 34 12.57 -8.68 -5.17
N PRO A 35 13.04 -9.93 -4.99
CA PRO A 35 12.91 -10.62 -3.72
C PRO A 35 13.76 -9.94 -2.64
N PHE A 36 13.20 -9.83 -1.44
CA PHE A 36 13.81 -9.18 -0.28
C PHE A 36 15.24 -9.67 -0.01
N GLN A 37 15.46 -10.97 -0.14
CA GLN A 37 16.74 -11.63 0.10
C GLN A 37 17.85 -11.10 -0.80
N VAL A 38 17.54 -10.71 -2.04
CA VAL A 38 18.53 -10.20 -3.01
C VAL A 38 18.95 -8.77 -2.65
N ILE A 39 18.04 -7.96 -2.10
CA ILE A 39 18.30 -6.54 -1.79
C ILE A 39 18.87 -6.32 -0.38
N MET A 40 18.81 -7.32 0.51
CA MET A 40 19.21 -7.16 1.92
C MET A 40 20.67 -6.77 2.12
N ILE A 41 21.60 -7.48 1.44
CA ILE A 41 23.04 -7.21 1.55
C ILE A 41 23.37 -5.78 1.09
N PRO A 42 23.00 -5.34 -0.13
CA PRO A 42 23.34 -3.99 -0.59
C PRO A 42 22.67 -2.89 0.25
N ILE A 43 21.44 -3.09 0.71
CA ILE A 43 20.74 -2.13 1.58
C ILE A 43 21.45 -1.96 2.92
N THR A 44 21.86 -3.06 3.56
CA THR A 44 22.52 -3.00 4.88
C THR A 44 23.86 -2.29 4.79
N VAL A 45 24.62 -2.51 3.72
CA VAL A 45 25.87 -1.79 3.46
C VAL A 45 25.58 -0.30 3.22
N MET A 46 24.55 0.03 2.44
CA MET A 46 24.17 1.42 2.18
C MET A 46 23.74 2.15 3.45
N MET A 47 22.93 1.52 4.30
CA MET A 47 22.46 2.10 5.56
C MET A 47 23.59 2.35 6.55
N ASN A 48 24.58 1.45 6.64
CA ASN A 48 25.79 1.68 7.43
C ASN A 48 26.56 2.89 6.92
N ARG A 49 26.76 3.01 5.60
CA ARG A 49 27.45 4.15 4.98
C ARG A 49 26.74 5.48 5.19
N LEU A 50 25.40 5.47 5.25
CA LEU A 50 24.58 6.64 5.50
C LEU A 50 24.43 6.98 7.00
N GLY A 51 24.96 6.14 7.91
CA GLY A 51 24.76 6.30 9.36
C GLY A 51 23.33 5.99 9.83
N LEU A 52 22.51 5.37 8.97
CA LEU A 52 21.13 4.96 9.26
C LEU A 52 21.04 3.52 9.81
N ALA A 53 22.16 2.88 10.15
CA ALA A 53 22.16 1.57 10.81
C ALA A 53 21.75 1.66 12.30
N ASN A 54 20.58 2.24 12.54
CA ASN A 54 19.96 2.44 13.84
C ASN A 54 18.45 2.12 13.75
N MET A 55 17.77 2.18 14.89
CA MET A 55 16.32 1.89 14.98
C MET A 55 15.49 2.71 13.98
N TRP A 56 15.81 3.99 13.78
CA TRP A 56 15.08 4.86 12.85
C TRP A 56 15.26 4.46 11.40
N GLY A 57 16.48 4.11 11.00
CA GLY A 57 16.70 3.62 9.64
C GLY A 57 16.00 2.29 9.39
N LEU A 58 15.98 1.38 10.37
CA LEU A 58 15.22 0.13 10.25
C LEU A 58 13.73 0.39 10.10
N ILE A 59 13.15 1.31 10.88
CA ILE A 59 11.74 1.70 10.73
C ILE A 59 11.46 2.21 9.31
N ILE A 60 12.30 3.11 8.80
CA ILE A 60 12.16 3.64 7.43
C ILE A 60 12.24 2.50 6.42
N LEU A 61 13.20 1.59 6.56
CA LEU A 61 13.35 0.45 5.65
C LEU A 61 12.11 -0.44 5.62
N TYR A 62 11.57 -0.78 6.79
CA TYR A 62 10.34 -1.57 6.89
C TYR A 62 9.14 -0.86 6.27
N LEU A 63 8.98 0.45 6.50
CA LEU A 63 7.91 1.24 5.89
C LEU A 63 8.04 1.30 4.37
N THR A 64 9.25 1.57 3.86
CA THR A 64 9.53 1.62 2.41
C THR A 64 9.26 0.28 1.74
N TYR A 65 9.48 -0.83 2.43
CA TYR A 65 9.18 -2.16 1.89
C TYR A 65 7.68 -2.51 1.95
N ALA A 66 7.02 -2.20 3.06
CA ALA A 66 5.60 -2.55 3.27
C ALA A 66 4.63 -1.70 2.43
N ILE A 67 4.92 -0.41 2.22
CA ILE A 67 4.01 0.52 1.52
C ILE A 67 3.73 0.10 0.07
N PRO A 68 4.73 -0.20 -0.79
CA PRO A 68 4.50 -0.64 -2.16
C PRO A 68 3.64 -1.89 -2.24
N GLN A 69 3.94 -2.89 -1.41
CA GLN A 69 3.23 -4.18 -1.41
C GLN A 69 1.76 -4.01 -1.03
N THR A 70 1.51 -3.28 0.05
CA THR A 70 0.13 -2.99 0.49
C THR A 70 -0.60 -2.14 -0.54
N LEU A 71 0.04 -1.10 -1.10
CA LEU A 71 -0.56 -0.26 -2.14
C LEU A 71 -0.94 -1.08 -3.39
N PHE A 72 -0.08 -1.99 -3.84
CA PHE A 72 -0.37 -2.90 -4.95
C PHE A 72 -1.62 -3.74 -4.70
N LEU A 73 -1.74 -4.31 -3.49
CA LEU A 73 -2.91 -5.10 -3.09
C LEU A 73 -4.21 -4.26 -3.10
N TYR A 74 -4.18 -3.06 -2.51
CA TYR A 74 -5.36 -2.18 -2.50
C TYR A 74 -5.75 -1.70 -3.91
N VAL A 75 -4.78 -1.33 -4.76
CA VAL A 75 -5.07 -0.93 -6.15
C VAL A 75 -5.69 -2.09 -6.91
N GLY A 76 -5.13 -3.30 -6.79
CA GLY A 76 -5.69 -4.51 -7.41
C GLY A 76 -7.11 -4.80 -6.96
N TYR A 77 -7.38 -4.73 -5.65
CA TYR A 77 -8.69 -4.97 -5.08
C TYR A 77 -9.72 -3.92 -5.50
N ILE A 78 -9.38 -2.62 -5.46
CA ILE A 78 -10.29 -1.56 -5.91
C ILE A 78 -10.66 -1.79 -7.38
N LYS A 79 -9.69 -2.14 -8.23
CA LYS A 79 -9.95 -2.39 -9.64
C LYS A 79 -10.80 -3.64 -9.91
N MET A 80 -10.64 -4.69 -9.12
CA MET A 80 -11.38 -5.95 -9.31
C MET A 80 -12.76 -5.94 -8.63
N SER A 81 -12.88 -5.34 -7.46
CA SER A 81 -14.06 -5.44 -6.59
C SER A 81 -14.92 -4.18 -6.57
N VAL A 82 -14.41 -3.03 -7.02
CA VAL A 82 -15.16 -1.77 -7.04
C VAL A 82 -15.33 -1.28 -8.48
N PRO A 83 -16.44 -1.63 -9.15
CA PRO A 83 -16.68 -1.20 -10.53
C PRO A 83 -16.79 0.33 -10.64
N ASP A 84 -16.37 0.89 -11.78
CA ASP A 84 -16.43 2.35 -12.04
C ASP A 84 -17.86 2.89 -12.01
N SER A 85 -18.87 2.06 -12.28
CA SER A 85 -20.29 2.43 -12.24
C SER A 85 -20.77 2.88 -10.85
N LEU A 86 -20.10 2.45 -9.77
CA LEU A 86 -20.42 2.95 -8.42
C LEU A 86 -19.97 4.40 -8.23
N ASP A 87 -18.86 4.79 -8.85
CA ASP A 87 -18.41 6.19 -8.83
C ASP A 87 -19.32 7.08 -9.68
N GLU A 88 -19.82 6.56 -10.80
CA GLU A 88 -20.80 7.25 -11.66
C GLU A 88 -22.16 7.41 -10.97
N ALA A 89 -22.65 6.36 -10.30
CA ALA A 89 -23.90 6.43 -9.52
C ALA A 89 -23.80 7.46 -8.38
N ALA A 90 -22.69 7.47 -7.65
CA ALA A 90 -22.45 8.46 -6.60
C ALA A 90 -22.39 9.89 -7.16
N GLU A 91 -21.81 10.08 -8.35
CA GLU A 91 -21.76 11.38 -9.03
C GLU A 91 -23.16 11.85 -9.50
N ILE A 92 -24.02 10.93 -9.97
CA ILE A 92 -25.43 11.21 -10.28
C ILE A 92 -26.20 11.62 -9.03
N ASP A 93 -25.92 10.99 -7.88
CA ASP A 93 -26.49 11.34 -6.58
C ASP A 93 -25.91 12.65 -6.00
N GLY A 94 -25.02 13.34 -6.73
CA GLY A 94 -24.43 14.62 -6.36
C GLY A 94 -23.27 14.52 -5.36
N ALA A 95 -22.71 13.32 -5.14
CA ALA A 95 -21.54 13.15 -4.29
C ALA A 95 -20.25 13.57 -5.00
N ASP A 96 -19.40 14.32 -4.30
CA ASP A 96 -18.05 14.62 -4.77
C ASP A 96 -17.11 13.41 -4.56
N LYS A 97 -15.94 13.40 -5.23
CA LYS A 97 -15.00 12.26 -5.15
C LYS A 97 -14.53 11.96 -3.72
N PHE A 98 -14.42 12.97 -2.85
CA PHE A 98 -14.05 12.75 -1.44
C PHE A 98 -15.17 12.04 -0.69
N THR A 99 -16.42 12.49 -0.87
CA THR A 99 -17.59 11.83 -0.29
C THR A 99 -17.76 10.42 -0.82
N THR A 100 -17.60 10.20 -2.12
CA THR A 100 -17.65 8.86 -2.74
C THR A 100 -16.62 7.93 -2.13
N TYR A 101 -15.38 8.40 -1.96
CA TYR A 101 -14.33 7.60 -1.32
C TYR A 101 -14.73 7.22 0.12
N PHE A 102 -15.11 8.17 0.97
CA PHE A 102 -15.35 7.89 2.39
C PHE A 102 -16.66 7.12 2.66
N LYS A 103 -17.72 7.39 1.89
CA LYS A 103 -19.04 6.80 2.15
C LYS A 103 -19.31 5.53 1.36
N VAL A 104 -18.67 5.35 0.20
CA VAL A 104 -18.93 4.21 -0.68
C VAL A 104 -17.72 3.29 -0.70
N VAL A 105 -16.56 3.79 -1.15
CA VAL A 105 -15.39 2.95 -1.43
C VAL A 105 -14.75 2.43 -0.14
N PHE A 106 -14.47 3.30 0.82
CA PHE A 106 -13.76 2.95 2.04
C PHE A 106 -14.47 1.85 2.86
N PRO A 107 -15.80 1.87 3.07
CA PRO A 107 -16.52 0.76 3.71
C PRO A 107 -16.44 -0.57 2.93
N MET A 108 -16.31 -0.54 1.60
CA MET A 108 -16.14 -1.76 0.80
C MET A 108 -14.73 -2.35 0.93
N LEU A 109 -13.75 -1.57 1.38
CA LEU A 109 -12.37 -2.04 1.63
C LEU A 109 -12.21 -2.75 2.98
N LYS A 110 -13.29 -2.90 3.78
CA LYS A 110 -13.27 -3.62 5.07
C LYS A 110 -12.56 -4.99 5.03
N PRO A 111 -12.77 -5.86 4.02
CA PRO A 111 -12.08 -7.15 3.95
C PRO A 111 -10.56 -6.99 3.80
N MET A 112 -10.09 -5.98 3.06
CA MET A 112 -8.67 -5.67 2.95
C MET A 112 -8.08 -5.12 4.23
N HIS A 113 -8.82 -4.24 4.93
CA HIS A 113 -8.39 -3.72 6.23
C HIS A 113 -8.19 -4.86 7.23
N ALA A 114 -9.15 -5.78 7.34
CA ALA A 114 -9.04 -6.96 8.19
C ALA A 114 -7.83 -7.84 7.84
N THR A 115 -7.49 -7.99 6.56
CA THR A 115 -6.31 -8.76 6.11
C THR A 115 -5.01 -8.06 6.46
N THR A 116 -4.98 -6.73 6.33
CA THR A 116 -3.77 -5.94 6.62
C THR A 116 -3.52 -5.87 8.12
N ASP A 117 -4.57 -5.70 8.92
CA ASP A 117 -4.51 -5.72 10.39
C ASP A 117 -4.10 -7.10 10.94
N SER A 118 -4.65 -8.19 10.38
CA SER A 118 -4.30 -9.57 10.80
C SER A 118 -2.87 -9.96 10.43
N SER A 119 -2.34 -9.49 9.31
CA SER A 119 -0.93 -9.66 8.95
C SER A 119 0.00 -8.94 9.94
N MET A 120 -0.43 -7.79 10.48
CA MET A 120 0.28 -7.09 11.57
C MET A 120 0.15 -7.82 12.92
N ALA A 121 -0.99 -8.45 13.20
CA ALA A 121 -1.18 -9.27 14.39
C ALA A 121 -0.32 -10.56 14.37
N SER A 122 -0.09 -11.14 13.20
CA SER A 122 0.80 -12.31 13.02
C SER A 122 2.29 -11.97 13.26
N GLY A 123 2.71 -10.74 12.98
CA GLY A 123 4.08 -10.27 13.27
C GLY A 123 4.42 -10.16 14.77
N SER A 124 3.40 -10.06 15.63
CA SER A 124 3.55 -10.05 17.10
C SER A 124 3.97 -11.41 17.68
N GLY A 125 3.94 -12.49 16.90
CA GLY A 125 4.39 -13.81 17.33
C GLY A 125 5.92 -13.99 17.34
N MET A 126 6.69 -13.06 16.74
CA MET A 126 8.15 -13.18 16.63
C MET A 126 8.92 -12.52 17.78
N THR A 127 8.28 -11.72 18.64
CA THR A 127 8.93 -11.13 19.84
C THR A 127 8.92 -12.07 21.04
N SER A 128 8.22 -13.21 20.97
CA SER A 128 8.22 -14.24 22.04
C SER A 128 9.42 -15.20 21.97
N CYS A 129 10.30 -15.06 20.96
CA CYS A 129 11.47 -15.92 20.75
C CYS A 129 12.82 -15.22 21.04
N TYR A 130 12.85 -14.25 21.94
CA TYR A 130 14.10 -13.83 22.58
C TYR A 130 14.21 -14.53 23.95
N PRO A 131 15.17 -15.44 24.15
CA PRO A 131 15.40 -16.01 25.48
C PRO A 131 15.89 -14.90 26.40
N SER A 132 15.32 -14.88 27.61
CA SER A 132 15.82 -14.09 28.75
C SER A 132 17.05 -14.75 29.36
#